data_AF-A0A3C2ASI1-F1
#
_entry.id   AF-A0A3C2ASI1-F1
#
_cell.length_a   1.000
_cell.length_b   1.000
_cell.length_c   1.000
_cell.angle_alpha   90.00
_cell.angle_beta   90.00
_cell.angle_gamma   90.00
#
_symmetry.space_group_name_H-M   'P 1'
#
loop_
_entity.id
_entity.type
_entity.pdbx_description
1 polymer ?
#
loop_
_entity_poly.entity_id
_entity_poly.type
_entity_poly.pdbx_seq_one_letter_code
_entity_poly.pdbx_strand_id
1 'polypeptide(L)' 'MQLFYGHIEETEFHLDTGEVKHCVKVLRKSVGDRIYFITGDGALYEGEISFISKSKVYGSFTEVEREFGKVSYDLK' A
#
# COMPACT_ATOMS: atom_id res chain seq x y z
N MET A 1 -1.58 -10.14 7.77
CA MET A 1 -1.66 -9.10 6.72
C MET A 1 -0.33 -8.39 6.62
N GLN A 2 0.10 -8.01 5.42
CA GLN A 2 1.29 -7.18 5.22
C GLN A 2 0.84 -5.83 4.71
N LEU A 3 1.26 -4.79 5.42
CA LEU A 3 0.88 -3.41 5.17
C LEU A 3 2.11 -2.65 4.71
N PHE A 4 2.01 -2.03 3.54
CA PHE A 4 3.06 -1.19 2.99
C PHE A 4 2.73 0.29 3.17
N TYR A 5 3.76 1.12 3.06
CA TYR A 5 3.61 2.56 2.98
C TYR A 5 3.86 3.05 1.55
N GLY A 6 2.99 3.94 1.07
CA GLY A 6 3.06 4.50 -0.26
C GLY A 6 2.32 5.82 -0.37
N HIS A 7 2.20 6.30 -1.59
CA HIS A 7 1.40 7.47 -1.94
C HIS A 7 0.59 7.17 -3.19
N ILE A 8 -0.46 7.94 -3.42
CA ILE A 8 -1.29 7.83 -4.61
C ILE A 8 -0.95 9.01 -5.51
N GLU A 9 -0.58 8.72 -6.75
CA GLU A 9 -0.41 9.71 -7.82
C GLU A 9 -1.52 9.50 -8.85
N GLU A 10 -2.43 10.47 -8.94
CA GLU A 10 -3.59 10.47 -9.84
C GLU A 10 -4.53 9.26 -9.68
N THR A 11 -4.20 8.15 -10.32
CA THR A 11 -5.00 6.90 -10.34
C THR A 11 -4.18 5.66 -10.04
N GLU A 12 -2.90 5.84 -9.70
CA GLU A 12 -1.98 4.74 -9.38
C GLU A 12 -1.41 4.92 -7.97
N PHE A 13 -1.19 3.81 -7.28
CA PHE A 13 -0.42 3.82 -6.04
C PHE A 13 1.06 3.64 -6.37
N HIS A 14 1.91 4.25 -5.57
CA HIS A 14 3.36 4.15 -5.65
C HIS A 14 3.90 3.79 -4.27
N LEU A 15 4.62 2.66 -4.18
CA LEU A 15 5.28 2.29 -2.94
C LEU A 15 6.48 3.20 -2.67
N ASP A 16 6.70 3.51 -1.39
CA ASP A 16 7.91 4.20 -0.98
C ASP A 16 9.15 3.34 -1.28
N THR A 17 10.27 4.00 -1.53
CA THR A 17 11.53 3.33 -1.91
C THR A 17 11.98 2.32 -0.84
N GLY A 18 11.72 2.58 0.44
CA GLY A 18 11.99 1.63 1.52
C GLY A 18 11.19 0.33 1.36
N GLU A 19 9.90 0.47 1.04
CA GLU A 19 8.93 -0.62 0.95
C GLU A 19 9.09 -1.47 -0.32
N VAL A 20 9.60 -0.89 -1.41
CA VAL A 20 9.90 -1.61 -2.66
C VAL A 20 10.81 -2.81 -2.40
N LYS A 21 11.85 -2.66 -1.58
CA LYS A 21 12.78 -3.77 -1.30
C LYS A 21 12.07 -4.90 -0.56
N HIS A 22 11.18 -4.58 0.36
CA HIS A 22 10.39 -5.57 1.10
C HIS A 22 9.41 -6.29 0.16
N CYS A 23 8.70 -5.54 -0.68
CA CYS A 23 7.76 -6.08 -1.66
C CYS A 23 8.43 -7.03 -2.67
N VAL A 24 9.55 -6.61 -3.27
CA VAL A 24 10.19 -7.36 -4.38
C VAL A 24 11.17 -8.43 -3.88
N LYS A 25 12.04 -8.14 -2.91
CA LYS A 25 13.12 -9.09 -2.53
C LYS A 25 12.70 -10.05 -1.41
N VAL A 26 12.00 -9.53 -0.41
CA VAL A 26 11.62 -10.32 0.77
C VAL A 26 10.40 -11.16 0.44
N LEU A 27 9.37 -10.51 -0.11
CA LEU A 27 8.07 -11.13 -0.34
C LEU A 27 7.88 -11.65 -1.75
N ARG A 28 8.77 -11.27 -2.67
CA ARG A 28 8.82 -11.78 -4.05
C ARG A 28 7.48 -11.65 -4.76
N LYS A 29 6.79 -10.55 -4.47
CA LYS A 29 5.55 -10.18 -5.17
C LYS A 29 5.83 -9.99 -6.65
N SER A 30 4.82 -10.20 -7.46
CA SER A 30 4.87 -10.12 -8.92
C SER A 30 3.73 -9.26 -9.45
N VAL A 31 3.78 -8.91 -10.73
CA VAL A 31 2.66 -8.24 -11.41
C VAL A 31 1.40 -9.12 -11.31
N GLY A 32 0.27 -8.53 -10.99
CA GLY A 32 -1.00 -9.20 -10.71
C GLY A 32 -1.21 -9.61 -9.25
N ASP A 33 -0.18 -9.50 -8.39
CA ASP A 33 -0.38 -9.70 -6.96
C ASP A 33 -1.08 -8.51 -6.32
N ARG A 34 -1.87 -8.81 -5.29
CA ARG A 34 -2.49 -7.82 -4.43
C ARG A 34 -1.68 -7.55 -3.17
N ILE A 35 -1.66 -6.28 -2.76
CA ILE A 35 -1.01 -5.79 -1.55
C ILE A 35 -1.90 -4.76 -0.85
N TYR A 36 -1.76 -4.64 0.47
CA TYR A 36 -2.41 -3.58 1.22
C TYR A 36 -1.41 -2.46 1.52
N PHE A 37 -1.82 -1.22 1.35
CA PHE A 37 -0.98 -0.08 1.69
C PHE A 37 -1.79 1.05 2.33
N ILE A 38 -1.06 1.91 3.03
CA ILE A 38 -1.58 3.16 3.60
C ILE A 38 -0.77 4.34 3.09
N THR A 39 -1.41 5.50 3.06
CA THR A 39 -0.88 6.79 2.60
C THR A 39 -0.63 7.78 3.73
N GLY A 40 -1.06 7.43 4.96
CA GLY A 40 -1.05 8.32 6.11
C GLY A 40 -2.33 9.16 6.28
N ASP A 41 -3.32 9.03 5.40
CA ASP A 41 -4.62 9.72 5.53
C ASP A 41 -5.61 9.03 6.51
N GLY A 42 -5.29 7.80 6.94
CA GLY A 42 -6.12 6.99 7.83
C GLY A 42 -6.95 5.92 7.13
N ALA A 43 -7.04 5.95 5.79
CA ALA A 43 -7.65 4.89 5.01
C ALA A 43 -6.67 3.75 4.68
N LEU A 44 -7.24 2.55 4.53
CA LEU A 44 -6.61 1.35 4.03
C LEU A 44 -6.97 1.15 2.56
N TYR A 45 -5.96 0.90 1.75
CA TYR A 45 -6.09 0.66 0.32
C TYR A 45 -5.62 -0.76 -0.03
N GLU A 46 -6.29 -1.40 -0.98
CA GLU A 46 -5.84 -2.62 -1.65
C GLU A 46 -5.37 -2.24 -3.06
N GLY A 47 -4.10 -2.51 -3.34
CA GLY A 47 -3.46 -2.27 -4.62
C GLY A 47 -3.19 -3.58 -5.37
N GLU A 48 -3.47 -3.59 -6.67
CA GLU A 48 -3.03 -4.63 -7.59
C GLU A 48 -1.78 -4.15 -8.34
N ILE A 49 -0.70 -4.90 -8.26
CA ILE A 49 0.59 -4.51 -8.84
C ILE A 49 0.51 -4.63 -10.36
N SER A 50 0.54 -3.49 -11.06
CA SER A 50 0.63 -3.44 -12.52
C SER A 50 2.08 -3.43 -12.99
N PHE A 51 3.01 -2.91 -12.17
CA PHE A 51 4.42 -2.82 -12.49
C PHE A 51 5.32 -3.06 -11.28
N ILE A 52 6.40 -3.80 -11.51
CA ILE A 52 7.40 -4.11 -10.49
C ILE A 52 8.82 -3.97 -11.05
N SER A 53 9.67 -3.30 -10.28
CA SER A 53 11.09 -3.17 -10.57
C SER A 53 11.89 -3.14 -9.27
N LYS A 54 13.23 -3.13 -9.39
CA LYS A 54 14.12 -3.09 -8.22
C LYS A 54 14.05 -1.78 -7.43
N SER A 55 13.48 -0.72 -8.01
CA SER A 55 13.43 0.63 -7.41
C SER A 55 12.02 1.22 -7.32
N LYS A 56 11.07 0.73 -8.11
CA LYS A 56 9.69 1.23 -8.17
C LYS A 56 8.69 0.09 -8.24
N VAL A 57 7.56 0.26 -7.55
CA VAL A 57 6.39 -0.60 -7.62
C VAL A 57 5.17 0.31 -7.67
N TYR A 58 4.30 0.07 -8.64
CA TYR A 58 3.06 0.82 -8.78
C TYR A 58 1.96 0.00 -9.45
N GLY A 59 0.73 0.48 -9.36
CA GLY A 59 -0.43 -0.14 -10.00
C GLY A 59 -1.74 0.50 -9.60
N SER A 60 -2.84 -0.16 -9.94
CA SER A 60 -4.19 0.29 -9.58
C SER A 60 -4.52 0.01 -8.12
N PHE A 61 -5.39 0.81 -7.52
CA PHE A 61 -5.83 0.61 -6.15
C PHE A 61 -7.33 0.82 -5.96
N THR A 62 -7.83 0.34 -4.83
CA THR A 62 -9.19 0.56 -4.35
C THR A 62 -9.17 0.83 -2.85
N GLU A 63 -9.99 1.77 -2.39
CA GLU A 63 -10.21 2.03 -0.97
C GLU A 63 -11.00 0.87 -0.35
N VAL A 64 -10.45 0.28 0.71
CA VAL A 64 -11.07 -0.86 1.42
C VAL A 64 -11.76 -0.38 2.69
N GLU A 65 -11.10 0.48 3.46
CA GLU A 65 -11.60 0.96 4.74
C GLU A 65 -11.15 2.39 4.99
N ARG A 66 -12.07 3.32 5.25
CA ARG A 66 -11.74 4.75 5.46
C ARG A 66 -11.13 5.09 6.81
N GLU A 67 -11.50 4.36 7.85
CA GLU A 67 -11.12 4.66 9.24
C GLU A 67 -10.29 3.52 9.82
N PHE A 68 -9.24 3.12 9.09
CA PHE A 68 -8.42 1.98 9.47
C PHE A 68 -7.64 2.26 10.76
N GLY A 69 -7.87 1.44 11.78
CA GLY A 69 -7.22 1.57 13.08
C GLY A 69 -7.85 2.61 14.01
N LYS A 70 -9.07 3.08 13.73
CA LYS A 70 -9.82 3.94 14.64
C LYS A 70 -10.08 3.24 15.97
N VAL A 71 -9.42 3.72 17.00
CA VAL A 71 -9.67 3.31 18.39
C VAL A 71 -10.69 4.25 19.01
N SER A 72 -11.76 3.68 19.57
CA SER A 72 -12.71 4.43 20.38
C SER A 72 -12.08 4.67 21.75
N TYR A 73 -11.35 5.77 21.91
CA TYR A 73 -10.87 6.18 23.21
C TYR A 73 -11.52 7.49 23.65
N ASP A 74 -12.13 7.44 24.83
CA ASP A 74 -12.76 8.57 25.50
C ASP A 74 -11.70 9.19 26.41
N LEU A 75 -11.11 10.32 25.99
CA LEU A 75 -10.27 11.14 26.87
C LEU A 75 -11.20 11.95 27.78
N LYS A 76 -11.57 11.35 28.91
CA LYS A 76 -12.19 12.04 30.05
C LYS A 76 -11.16 12.64 30.98
#